data_AF-A0A0M4FWI4-F1
#
_entry.id   AF-A0A0M4FWI4-F1
#
_cell.length_a   1.000
_cell.length_b   1.000
_cell.length_c   1.000
_cell.angle_alpha   90.00
_cell.angle_beta   90.00
_cell.angle_gamma   90.00
#
_symmetry.space_group_name_H-M   'P 1'
#
loop_
_entity.id
_entity.type
_entity.pdbx_description
1 polymer ?
#
loop_
_entity_poly.entity_id
_entity_poly.type
_entity_poly.pdbx_seq_one_letter_code
_entity_poly.pdbx_strand_id
1 'polypeptide(L)'
;MGNIVVSIETTSTNDKSSFATNTSFWTDLWDNYTSEFQEVVIHCWKEELAAIEELSARAISVMDEGLMKVLTINLNEDNRLFLRSHTIDVNGGLKWFAMFFHVDGDERLEISHYGSEIILYKVDEEEAKNFISIFSPSVITHYYDDYSD
;
A
#
# COMPACT_ATOMS: atom_id res chain seq x y z
N MET A 1 -13.06 -2.58 17.54
CA MET A 1 -11.92 -2.85 16.64
C MET A 1 -12.44 -2.49 15.28
N GLY A 2 -11.72 -1.63 14.59
CA GLY A 2 -12.20 -1.00 13.39
C GLY A 2 -11.13 -0.87 12.33
N ASN A 3 -11.48 -0.18 11.26
CA ASN A 3 -10.62 0.08 10.12
C ASN A 3 -10.49 1.57 9.93
N ILE A 4 -9.28 2.05 9.65
CA ILE A 4 -9.01 3.45 9.34
C ILE A 4 -8.68 3.58 7.85
N VAL A 5 -9.47 4.38 7.14
CA VAL A 5 -9.23 4.73 5.75
C VAL A 5 -8.64 6.13 5.71
N VAL A 6 -7.54 6.29 4.98
CA VAL A 6 -6.86 7.55 4.74
C VAL A 6 -6.88 7.83 3.24
N SER A 7 -7.55 8.91 2.84
CA SER A 7 -7.52 9.39 1.46
C SER A 7 -6.52 10.54 1.34
N ILE A 8 -5.52 10.33 0.49
CA ILE A 8 -4.44 11.27 0.23
C ILE A 8 -4.86 12.23 -0.89
N GLU A 9 -4.60 13.52 -0.70
CA GLU A 9 -4.79 14.49 -1.77
C GLU A 9 -3.83 14.18 -2.92
N THR A 10 -4.39 14.00 -4.12
CA THR A 10 -3.62 13.64 -5.30
C THR A 10 -3.75 14.63 -6.44
N THR A 11 -2.70 14.74 -7.23
CA THR A 11 -2.70 15.41 -8.55
C THR A 11 -2.63 14.37 -9.66
N SER A 12 -2.87 14.75 -10.91
CA SER A 12 -2.79 13.85 -12.07
C SER A 12 -1.74 14.32 -13.07
N THR A 13 -1.21 13.37 -13.83
CA THR A 13 -0.35 13.60 -15.01
C THR A 13 -0.86 12.72 -16.14
N ASN A 14 -0.28 12.82 -17.34
CA ASN A 14 -0.74 12.03 -18.49
C ASN A 14 -0.60 10.51 -18.30
N ASP A 15 0.26 10.05 -17.38
CA ASP A 15 0.62 8.63 -17.24
C ASP A 15 -0.06 7.94 -16.04
N LYS A 16 -0.52 8.67 -15.01
CA LYS A 16 -1.38 8.11 -13.94
C LYS A 16 -2.42 9.11 -13.45
N SER A 17 -3.53 8.56 -12.94
CA SER A 17 -4.68 9.32 -12.46
C SER A 17 -4.45 10.07 -11.15
N SER A 18 -3.49 9.63 -10.31
CA SER A 18 -3.33 10.11 -8.94
C SER A 18 -1.88 9.97 -8.43
N PHE A 19 -1.28 11.06 -7.95
CA PHE A 19 0.00 11.11 -7.23
C PHE A 19 -0.12 11.95 -5.97
N ALA A 20 0.40 11.46 -4.84
CA ALA A 20 0.35 12.16 -3.55
C ALA A 20 1.10 13.50 -3.58
N THR A 21 0.47 14.56 -3.08
CA THR A 21 1.11 15.89 -2.97
C THR A 21 2.20 15.96 -1.90
N ASN A 22 2.15 15.07 -0.92
CA ASN A 22 3.19 14.87 0.10
C ASN A 22 3.56 13.38 0.18
N THR A 23 4.86 13.08 0.14
CA THR A 23 5.41 11.73 0.15
C THR A 23 6.13 11.38 1.45
N SER A 24 6.18 12.29 2.43
CA SER A 24 6.94 12.09 3.69
C SER A 24 6.45 10.88 4.48
N PHE A 25 5.14 10.60 4.41
CA PHE A 25 4.51 9.49 5.13
C PHE A 25 5.03 8.11 4.68
N TRP A 26 5.55 7.98 3.46
CA TRP A 26 5.99 6.67 2.94
C TRP A 26 7.09 6.04 3.78
N THR A 27 8.02 6.87 4.28
CA THR A 27 9.12 6.37 5.10
C THR A 27 8.58 5.85 6.43
N ASP A 28 7.72 6.63 7.09
CA ASP A 28 7.11 6.25 8.36
C ASP A 28 6.18 5.05 8.23
N LEU A 29 5.47 4.93 7.10
CA LEU A 29 4.61 3.78 6.81
C LEU A 29 5.42 2.50 6.72
N TRP A 30 6.51 2.49 5.94
CA TRP A 30 7.39 1.33 5.83
C TRP A 30 8.09 1.01 7.17
N ASP A 31 8.65 2.01 7.82
CA ASP A 31 9.49 1.81 9.01
C ASP A 31 8.68 1.37 10.23
N ASN A 32 7.46 1.89 10.40
CA ASN A 32 6.68 1.65 11.62
C ASN A 32 5.57 0.61 11.43
N TYR A 33 5.00 0.46 10.24
CA TYR A 33 3.79 -0.34 10.05
C TYR A 33 4.00 -1.62 9.25
N THR A 34 5.14 -1.83 8.59
CA THR A 34 5.31 -3.02 7.75
C THR A 34 6.07 -4.17 8.39
N SER A 35 6.74 -3.95 9.52
CA SER A 35 7.71 -4.86 10.12
C SER A 35 7.15 -6.24 10.47
N GLU A 36 5.86 -6.34 10.80
CA GLU A 36 5.20 -7.58 11.23
C GLU A 36 4.61 -8.39 10.07
N PHE A 37 4.48 -7.81 8.88
CA PHE A 37 3.87 -8.50 7.72
C PHE A 37 4.77 -9.60 7.17
N GLN A 38 4.18 -10.74 6.82
CA GLN A 38 4.93 -11.88 6.29
C GLN A 38 5.04 -11.83 4.77
N GLU A 39 4.03 -11.25 4.13
CA GLU A 39 3.95 -11.14 2.67
C GLU A 39 3.20 -9.89 2.25
N VAL A 40 3.43 -9.53 0.99
CA VAL A 40 2.67 -8.51 0.28
C VAL A 40 2.17 -9.08 -1.04
N VAL A 41 0.90 -8.82 -1.33
CA VAL A 41 0.27 -9.08 -2.62
C VAL A 41 0.22 -7.76 -3.38
N ILE A 42 0.74 -7.75 -4.60
CA ILE A 42 0.86 -6.55 -5.42
C ILE A 42 0.06 -6.74 -6.70
N HIS A 43 -0.79 -5.76 -6.98
CA HIS A 43 -1.63 -5.72 -8.16
C HIS A 43 -1.04 -4.75 -9.18
N CYS A 44 -0.87 -5.21 -10.41
CA CYS A 44 -0.45 -4.41 -11.56
C CYS A 44 -1.42 -4.60 -12.72
N TRP A 45 -1.63 -3.55 -13.52
CA TRP A 45 -2.32 -3.72 -14.80
C TRP A 45 -1.44 -4.54 -15.75
N LYS A 46 -2.05 -5.39 -16.58
CA LYS A 46 -1.31 -6.23 -17.54
C LYS A 46 -0.43 -5.46 -18.53
N GLU A 47 -0.77 -4.19 -18.78
CA GLU A 47 -0.01 -3.30 -19.64
C GLU A 47 1.23 -2.68 -18.97
N GLU A 48 1.33 -2.74 -17.63
CA GLU A 48 2.48 -2.24 -16.86
C GLU A 48 3.65 -3.24 -16.87
N LEU A 49 4.11 -3.60 -18.07
CA LEU A 49 5.10 -4.68 -18.28
C LEU A 49 6.38 -4.49 -17.47
N ALA A 50 6.89 -3.26 -17.35
CA ALA A 50 8.09 -2.95 -16.59
C ALA A 50 7.91 -3.21 -15.08
N ALA A 51 6.73 -2.89 -14.53
CA ALA A 51 6.41 -3.16 -13.13
C ALA A 51 6.30 -4.67 -12.88
N ILE A 52 5.63 -5.39 -13.79
CA ILE A 52 5.48 -6.85 -13.71
C ILE A 52 6.85 -7.53 -13.77
N GLU A 53 7.73 -7.11 -14.68
CA GLU A 53 9.08 -7.67 -14.82
C GLU A 53 9.93 -7.43 -13.56
N GLU A 54 9.93 -6.20 -13.04
CA GLU A 54 10.65 -5.81 -11.81
C GLU A 54 10.26 -6.68 -10.61
N LEU A 55 8.94 -6.89 -10.43
CA LEU A 55 8.38 -7.66 -9.32
C LEU A 55 8.50 -9.17 -9.52
N SER A 56 8.38 -9.68 -10.74
CA SER A 56 8.41 -11.12 -11.04
C SER A 56 9.73 -11.78 -10.62
N ALA A 57 10.84 -11.04 -10.64
CA ALA A 57 12.14 -11.52 -10.16
C ALA A 57 12.17 -11.83 -8.65
N ARG A 58 11.19 -11.33 -7.88
CA ARG A 58 11.09 -11.50 -6.41
C ARG A 58 9.83 -12.23 -5.98
N ALA A 59 8.87 -12.39 -6.88
CA ALA A 59 7.60 -13.00 -6.59
C ALA A 59 7.74 -14.50 -6.35
N ILE A 60 7.12 -14.98 -5.28
CA ILE A 60 6.94 -16.42 -5.02
C ILE A 60 5.74 -16.97 -5.79
N SER A 61 4.83 -16.09 -6.23
CA SER A 61 3.66 -16.43 -7.04
C SER A 61 3.34 -15.29 -8.01
N VAL A 62 2.91 -15.65 -9.23
CA VAL A 62 2.40 -14.70 -10.22
C VAL A 62 1.14 -15.30 -10.83
N MET A 63 0.02 -14.59 -10.73
CA MET A 63 -1.28 -15.01 -11.22
C MET A 63 -1.81 -14.02 -12.27
N ASP A 64 -2.55 -14.55 -13.25
CA ASP A 64 -3.27 -13.80 -14.26
C ASP A 64 -4.74 -13.66 -13.87
N GLU A 65 -5.18 -12.44 -13.55
CA GLU A 65 -6.54 -12.18 -13.09
C GLU A 65 -7.20 -11.12 -13.98
N GLY A 66 -7.88 -11.56 -15.04
CA GLY A 66 -8.57 -10.65 -15.96
C GLY A 66 -7.62 -9.64 -16.62
N LEU A 67 -7.75 -8.36 -16.25
CA LEU A 67 -6.90 -7.25 -16.72
C LEU A 67 -5.66 -7.02 -15.84
N MET A 68 -5.51 -7.77 -14.75
CA MET A 68 -4.47 -7.60 -13.74
C MET A 68 -3.47 -8.76 -13.75
N LYS A 69 -2.25 -8.47 -13.29
CA LYS A 69 -1.31 -9.43 -12.75
C LYS A 69 -1.28 -9.26 -11.24
N VAL A 70 -1.36 -10.38 -10.53
CA VAL A 70 -1.29 -10.44 -9.06
C VAL A 70 0.00 -11.15 -8.70
N LEU A 71 0.88 -10.47 -7.97
CA LEU A 71 2.20 -10.97 -7.59
C LEU A 71 2.30 -11.05 -6.07
N THR A 72 2.68 -12.21 -5.54
CA THR A 72 2.92 -12.39 -4.10
C THR A 72 4.41 -12.37 -3.82
N ILE A 73 4.86 -11.55 -2.87
CA ILE A 73 6.25 -11.44 -2.42
C ILE A 73 6.32 -11.68 -0.92
N ASN A 74 7.22 -12.55 -0.48
CA ASN A 74 7.51 -12.73 0.95
C ASN A 74 8.36 -11.56 1.47
N LEU A 75 8.04 -11.04 2.65
CA LEU A 75 8.72 -9.89 3.26
C LEU A 75 9.90 -10.33 4.13
N ASN A 76 10.91 -10.91 3.49
CA ASN A 76 12.26 -11.07 4.09
C ASN A 76 13.04 -9.74 4.05
N GLU A 77 14.23 -9.71 4.66
CA GLU A 77 15.05 -8.48 4.77
C GLU A 77 15.37 -7.87 3.39
N ASP A 78 15.79 -8.68 2.43
CA ASP A 78 16.13 -8.22 1.07
C ASP A 78 14.92 -7.61 0.33
N ASN A 79 13.76 -8.28 0.39
CA ASN A 79 12.55 -7.80 -0.25
C ASN A 79 11.99 -6.55 0.44
N ARG A 80 12.08 -6.47 1.77
CA ARG A 80 11.70 -5.26 2.52
C ARG A 80 12.56 -4.07 2.11
N LEU A 81 13.87 -4.25 2.07
CA LEU A 81 14.79 -3.19 1.66
C LEU A 81 14.48 -2.75 0.22
N PHE A 82 14.28 -3.71 -0.67
CA PHE A 82 13.91 -3.42 -2.06
C PHE A 82 12.62 -2.60 -2.14
N LEU A 83 11.53 -3.11 -1.55
CA LEU A 83 10.21 -2.46 -1.61
C LEU A 83 10.27 -1.08 -0.97
N ARG A 84 10.83 -0.94 0.25
CA ARG A 84 11.00 0.35 0.92
C ARG A 84 11.71 1.39 0.03
N SER A 85 12.71 0.98 -0.75
CA SER A 85 13.46 1.89 -1.63
C SER A 85 12.85 2.09 -3.04
N HIS A 86 11.98 1.19 -3.50
CA HIS A 86 11.52 1.17 -4.89
C HIS A 86 10.00 1.23 -5.06
N THR A 87 9.22 1.28 -3.98
CA THR A 87 7.75 1.34 -4.04
C THR A 87 7.25 2.65 -4.66
N ILE A 88 8.01 3.74 -4.53
CA ILE A 88 7.58 5.09 -4.95
C ILE A 88 8.18 5.43 -6.31
N ASP A 89 7.35 6.00 -7.19
CA ASP A 89 7.80 6.50 -8.47
C ASP A 89 8.38 7.92 -8.37
N VAL A 90 8.93 8.41 -9.48
CA VAL A 90 9.54 9.76 -9.55
C VAL A 90 8.55 10.90 -9.31
N ASN A 91 7.24 10.63 -9.39
CA ASN A 91 6.17 11.59 -9.19
C ASN A 91 5.59 11.51 -7.76
N GLY A 92 6.08 10.59 -6.92
CA GLY A 92 5.66 10.45 -5.52
C GLY A 92 4.49 9.49 -5.29
N GLY A 93 3.96 8.87 -6.33
CA GLY A 93 2.90 7.87 -6.24
C GLY A 93 3.46 6.45 -6.04
N LEU A 94 2.60 5.53 -5.62
CA LEU A 94 2.91 4.11 -5.67
C LEU A 94 3.16 3.71 -7.13
N LYS A 95 4.24 2.95 -7.39
CA LYS A 95 4.56 2.46 -8.73
C LYS A 95 3.48 1.54 -9.30
N TRP A 96 2.86 0.76 -8.43
CA TRP A 96 1.91 -0.30 -8.76
C TRP A 96 0.47 0.14 -8.44
N PHE A 97 -0.51 -0.58 -8.96
CA PHE A 97 -1.90 -0.20 -8.75
C PHE A 97 -2.30 -0.34 -7.28
N ALA A 98 -1.96 -1.46 -6.63
CA ALA A 98 -2.21 -1.67 -5.21
C ALA A 98 -1.21 -2.62 -4.54
N MET A 99 -1.09 -2.52 -3.22
CA MET A 99 -0.35 -3.43 -2.33
C MET A 99 -1.21 -3.82 -1.14
N PHE A 100 -1.22 -5.11 -0.81
CA PHE A 100 -1.99 -5.69 0.29
C PHE A 100 -1.05 -6.49 1.19
N PHE A 101 -0.86 -6.05 2.42
CA PHE A 101 0.06 -6.63 3.38
C PHE A 101 -0.65 -7.55 4.34
N HIS A 102 -0.05 -8.73 4.58
CA HIS A 102 -0.68 -9.80 5.34
C HIS A 102 0.14 -10.22 6.56
N VAL A 103 -0.54 -10.53 7.67
CA VAL A 103 0.00 -11.25 8.83
C VAL A 103 -0.80 -12.53 8.99
N ASP A 104 -0.14 -13.68 9.03
CA ASP A 104 -0.79 -14.99 9.23
C ASP A 104 -1.97 -15.26 8.27
N GLY A 105 -1.87 -14.74 7.04
CA GLY A 105 -2.89 -14.86 5.99
C GLY A 105 -4.04 -13.84 6.07
N ASP A 106 -4.08 -13.01 7.10
CA ASP A 106 -5.04 -11.90 7.21
C ASP A 106 -4.46 -10.61 6.61
N GLU A 107 -5.21 -9.94 5.75
CA GLU A 107 -4.89 -8.59 5.30
C GLU A 107 -5.00 -7.59 6.47
N ARG A 108 -3.99 -6.72 6.59
CA ARG A 108 -3.87 -5.78 7.71
C ARG A 108 -3.55 -4.36 7.26
N LEU A 109 -2.93 -4.18 6.10
CA LEU A 109 -2.68 -2.88 5.49
C LEU A 109 -2.90 -2.98 3.98
N GLU A 110 -3.68 -2.05 3.44
CA GLU A 110 -3.90 -1.87 2.01
C GLU A 110 -3.40 -0.49 1.57
N ILE A 111 -2.80 -0.44 0.39
CA ILE A 111 -2.39 0.76 -0.29
C ILE A 111 -2.90 0.65 -1.72
N SER A 112 -3.94 1.38 -2.07
CA SER A 112 -4.66 1.22 -3.33
C SER A 112 -4.64 2.48 -4.17
N HIS A 113 -5.09 2.36 -5.43
CA HIS A 113 -5.23 3.48 -6.36
C HIS A 113 -3.94 4.32 -6.52
N TYR A 114 -2.81 3.64 -6.71
CA TYR A 114 -1.49 4.28 -6.79
C TYR A 114 -1.10 5.07 -5.53
N GLY A 115 -1.62 4.67 -4.37
CA GLY A 115 -1.33 5.26 -3.07
C GLY A 115 -2.20 6.47 -2.72
N SER A 116 -3.31 6.69 -3.44
CA SER A 116 -4.28 7.72 -3.06
C SER A 116 -5.17 7.28 -1.90
N GLU A 117 -5.26 5.99 -1.64
CA GLU A 117 -6.03 5.43 -0.53
C GLU A 117 -5.19 4.40 0.22
N ILE A 118 -5.23 4.50 1.55
CA ILE A 118 -4.50 3.62 2.46
C ILE A 118 -5.45 3.19 3.57
N ILE A 119 -5.54 1.90 3.81
CA ILE A 119 -6.44 1.33 4.81
C ILE A 119 -5.63 0.50 5.80
N LEU A 120 -5.77 0.78 7.09
CA LEU A 120 -5.22 -0.05 8.16
C LEU A 120 -6.38 -0.76 8.86
N TYR A 121 -6.34 -2.08 8.83
CA TYR A 121 -7.43 -2.95 9.28
C TYR A 121 -7.25 -3.41 10.72
N LYS A 122 -8.38 -3.72 11.38
CA LYS A 122 -8.42 -4.43 12.67
C LYS A 122 -7.60 -3.72 13.77
N VAL A 123 -7.75 -2.41 13.88
CA VAL A 123 -7.05 -1.55 14.84
C VAL A 123 -7.97 -1.04 15.96
N ASP A 124 -7.37 -0.67 17.08
CA ASP A 124 -8.05 0.11 18.12
C ASP A 124 -7.92 1.63 17.91
N GLU A 125 -8.53 2.42 18.80
CA GLU A 125 -8.50 3.88 18.69
C GLU A 125 -7.11 4.50 18.86
N GLU A 126 -6.25 3.91 19.69
CA GLU A 126 -4.90 4.43 19.95
C GLU A 126 -4.00 4.16 18.74
N GLU A 127 -4.06 2.94 18.21
CA GLU A 127 -3.40 2.54 16.96
C GLU A 127 -3.88 3.41 15.79
N ALA A 128 -5.19 3.64 15.66
CA ALA A 128 -5.73 4.50 14.61
C ALA A 128 -5.20 5.95 14.73
N LYS A 129 -5.13 6.51 15.95
CA LYS A 129 -4.59 7.88 16.17
C LYS A 129 -3.10 7.94 15.81
N ASN A 130 -2.32 6.93 16.21
CA ASN A 130 -0.90 6.85 15.87
C ASN A 130 -0.70 6.73 14.37
N PHE A 131 -1.51 5.92 13.69
CA PHE A 131 -1.47 5.77 12.25
C PHE A 131 -1.79 7.07 11.52
N ILE A 132 -2.88 7.76 11.89
CA ILE A 132 -3.26 9.04 11.28
C ILE A 132 -2.15 10.09 11.45
N SER A 133 -1.40 10.05 12.56
CA SER A 133 -0.39 11.06 12.87
C SER A 133 0.80 11.11 11.91
N ILE A 134 1.05 10.05 11.13
CA ILE A 134 2.13 10.02 10.13
C ILE A 134 1.74 10.77 8.84
N PHE A 135 0.45 11.06 8.66
CA PHE A 135 -0.07 11.75 7.48
C PHE A 135 -0.21 13.25 7.73
N SER A 136 -0.24 14.02 6.63
CA SER A 136 -0.45 15.48 6.71
C SER A 136 -1.88 15.79 7.17
N PRO A 137 -2.13 16.93 7.86
CA PRO A 137 -3.46 17.32 8.32
C PRO A 137 -4.51 17.49 7.21
N SER A 138 -4.10 17.54 5.95
CA SER A 138 -4.97 17.70 4.77
C SER A 138 -5.60 16.40 4.27
N VAL A 139 -5.29 15.25 4.87
CA VAL A 139 -5.88 13.96 4.47
C VAL A 139 -7.28 13.78 5.05
N ILE A 140 -8.15 13.09 4.30
CA ILE A 140 -9.47 12.70 4.79
C ILE A 140 -9.33 11.37 5.50
N THR A 141 -9.89 11.25 6.70
CA THR A 141 -9.82 10.01 7.49
C THR A 141 -11.19 9.53 7.92
N HIS A 142 -11.42 8.22 7.84
CA HIS A 142 -12.67 7.58 8.25
C HIS A 142 -12.38 6.34 9.08
N TYR A 143 -12.82 6.34 10.34
CA TYR A 143 -12.77 5.16 11.20
C TYR A 143 -14.13 4.46 11.21
N TYR A 144 -14.15 3.19 10.82
CA TYR A 144 -15.32 2.32 10.88
C TYR A 144 -15.13 1.32 12.00
N ASP A 145 -16.01 1.32 13.00
CA ASP A 145 -16.04 0.24 13.99
C ASP A 145 -16.95 -0.87 13.47
N ASP A 146 -16.45 -2.11 13.40
CA ASP A 146 -17.18 -3.28 12.88
C ASP A 146 -18.40 -3.68 13.76
N TYR A 147 -18.69 -2.90 14.80
CA TYR A 147 -19.83 -3.05 15.72
C TYR A 147 -21.00 -2.09 15.43
N SER A 148 -21.10 -1.55 14.22
CA SER A 148 -22.28 -0.79 13.81
C SER A 148 -23.38 -1.76 13.34
N ASP A 149 -24.34 -2.02 14.23
CA ASP A 149 -25.57 -2.84 14.02
C ASP A 149 -26.27 -2.64 12.66
#